data_AF-A0A2Z6R7X9-F1
#
_entry.id   AF-A0A2Z6R7X9-F1
#
_cell.length_a   1.000
_cell.length_b   1.000
_cell.length_c   1.000
_cell.angle_alpha   90.00
_cell.angle_beta   90.00
_cell.angle_gamma   90.00
#
_symmetry.space_group_name_H-M   'P 1'
#
loop_
_entity.id
_entity.type
_entity.pdbx_description
1 polymer ?
#
loop_
_entity_poly.entity_id
_entity_poly.type
_entity_poly.pdbx_seq_one_letter_code
_entity_poly.pdbx_strand_id
1 'polypeptide(L)'
;MLNNLLDYEKYEKLEKRKKAYGICGECNEPGTGESWCKPCNAKRFKNNFKNWTSRNKIIDEFIQSQLNAIHPTKCLEWIPFEKFRNISYIVGSGFSKIYSAVWPEGHIKH
;
A
#
# COMPACT_ATOMS: atom_id res chain seq x y z
N MET A 1 -1.15 36.07 16.87
CA MET A 1 -2.45 35.39 17.05
C MET A 1 -3.06 35.04 15.68
N LEU A 2 -2.54 34.03 14.97
CA LEU A 2 -3.05 33.62 13.64
C LEU A 2 -3.33 32.11 13.51
N ASN A 3 -3.22 31.31 14.57
CA ASN A 3 -3.32 29.83 14.47
C ASN A 3 -4.72 29.24 14.70
N ASN A 4 -5.70 30.00 15.19
CA ASN A 4 -6.98 29.40 15.64
C ASN A 4 -7.88 28.86 14.51
N LEU A 5 -7.88 29.47 13.32
CA LEU A 5 -8.76 29.05 12.23
C LEU A 5 -8.29 27.75 11.56
N LEU A 6 -6.98 27.64 11.27
CA LEU A 6 -6.40 26.43 10.69
C LEU A 6 -6.49 25.23 11.64
N ASP A 7 -6.32 25.46 12.95
CA ASP A 7 -6.47 24.43 13.96
C ASP A 7 -7.93 23.95 14.06
N TYR A 8 -8.91 24.86 13.92
CA TYR A 8 -10.33 24.52 13.92
C TYR A 8 -10.75 23.69 12.70
N GLU A 9 -10.33 24.09 11.49
CA GLU A 9 -10.59 23.33 10.26
C GLU A 9 -10.00 21.92 10.33
N LYS A 10 -8.77 21.81 10.86
CA LYS A 10 -8.11 20.52 11.10
C LYS A 10 -8.90 19.67 12.08
N TYR A 11 -9.35 20.25 13.19
CA TYR A 11 -10.15 19.56 14.20
C TYR A 11 -11.47 19.03 13.60
N GLU A 12 -12.20 19.86 12.86
CA GLU A 12 -13.45 19.48 12.21
C GLU A 12 -13.25 18.32 11.23
N LYS A 13 -12.15 18.33 10.47
CA LYS A 13 -11.79 17.24 9.56
C LYS A 13 -11.48 15.94 10.30
N LEU A 14 -10.83 16.00 11.46
CA LEU A 14 -10.54 14.84 12.29
C LEU A 14 -11.81 14.23 12.88
N GLU A 15 -12.73 15.06 13.38
CA GLU A 15 -14.03 14.60 13.88
C GLU A 15 -14.90 13.96 12.78
N LYS A 16 -14.93 14.56 11.58
CA LYS A 16 -15.61 13.96 10.41
C LYS A 16 -15.07 12.57 10.08
N ARG A 17 -13.74 12.41 10.07
CA ARG A 17 -13.07 11.13 9.83
C ARG A 17 -13.37 10.11 10.93
N LYS A 18 -13.35 10.53 12.19
CA LYS A 18 -13.64 9.67 13.35
C LYS A 18 -15.06 9.14 13.27
N LYS A 19 -16.02 9.98 12.90
CA LYS A 19 -17.42 9.59 12.70
C LYS A 19 -17.59 8.64 11.52
N ALA A 20 -16.88 8.85 10.42
CA ALA A 20 -17.02 8.05 9.20
C ALA A 20 -16.32 6.69 9.28
N TYR A 21 -15.13 6.63 9.86
CA TYR A 21 -14.22 5.48 9.78
C TYR A 21 -13.78 4.92 11.13
N GLY A 22 -14.24 5.52 12.24
CA GLY A 22 -13.80 5.15 13.58
C GLY A 22 -12.35 5.56 13.86
N ILE A 23 -11.79 4.92 14.90
CA ILE A 23 -10.40 5.07 15.30
C ILE A 23 -9.59 3.89 14.74
N CYS A 24 -8.45 4.18 14.14
CA CYS A 24 -7.53 3.15 13.68
C CYS A 24 -6.87 2.46 14.89
N GLY A 25 -6.98 1.13 14.98
CA GLY A 25 -6.39 0.36 16.09
C GLY A 25 -4.86 0.33 16.12
N GLU A 26 -4.17 0.74 15.06
CA GLU A 26 -2.70 0.75 15.01
C GLU A 26 -2.08 2.05 15.49
N CYS A 27 -2.66 3.19 15.10
CA CYS A 27 -2.11 4.51 15.42
C CYS A 27 -2.97 5.33 16.38
N ASN A 28 -4.15 4.84 16.77
CA ASN A 28 -5.12 5.52 17.64
C ASN A 28 -5.61 6.89 17.12
N GLU A 29 -5.44 7.16 15.83
CA GLU A 29 -5.96 8.36 15.15
C GLU A 29 -7.26 8.03 14.39
N PRO A 30 -8.09 9.03 14.05
CA PRO A 30 -9.23 8.84 13.16
C PRO A 30 -8.85 8.12 11.86
N GLY A 31 -9.66 7.14 11.43
CA GLY A 31 -9.43 6.40 10.19
C GLY A 31 -9.43 7.28 8.93
N THR A 32 -9.06 6.70 7.79
CA THR A 32 -9.06 7.40 6.48
C THR A 32 -9.84 6.66 5.40
N GLY A 33 -10.42 5.52 5.72
CA GLY A 33 -11.21 4.68 4.84
C GLY A 33 -11.73 3.47 5.61
N GLU A 34 -12.71 2.77 5.04
CA GLU A 34 -13.23 1.52 5.57
C GLU A 34 -12.11 0.45 5.55
N SER A 35 -11.78 -0.08 6.73
CA SER A 35 -10.61 -0.95 6.94
C SER A 35 -9.29 -0.39 6.40
N TRP A 36 -9.12 0.94 6.35
CA TRP A 36 -7.93 1.58 5.78
C TRP A 36 -7.44 2.80 6.56
N CYS A 37 -6.14 2.79 6.90
CA CYS A 37 -5.43 3.92 7.48
C CYS A 37 -4.24 4.32 6.60
N LYS A 38 -4.41 5.38 5.81
CA LYS A 38 -3.40 5.92 4.89
C LYS A 38 -2.08 6.26 5.61
N PRO A 39 -2.06 6.91 6.79
CA PRO A 39 -0.80 7.12 7.52
C PRO A 39 -0.07 5.82 7.89
N CYS A 40 -0.79 4.82 8.41
CA CYS A 40 -0.21 3.53 8.77
C CYS A 40 0.33 2.80 7.54
N ASN A 41 -0.47 2.70 6.47
CA ASN A 41 -0.08 2.02 5.25
C ASN A 41 1.06 2.76 4.52
N ALA A 42 1.05 4.09 4.47
CA ALA A 42 2.18 4.87 3.95
C ALA A 42 3.47 4.60 4.73
N LYS A 43 3.40 4.47 6.07
CA LYS A 43 4.57 4.08 6.88
C LYS A 43 5.07 2.68 6.53
N ARG A 44 4.16 1.70 6.36
CA ARG A 44 4.51 0.33 5.90
C ARG A 44 5.19 0.34 4.54
N PHE A 45 4.64 1.07 3.56
CA PHE A 45 5.21 1.17 2.22
C PHE A 45 6.60 1.80 2.25
N LYS A 46 6.79 2.92 2.96
CA LYS A 46 8.13 3.54 3.11
C LYS A 46 9.17 2.57 3.66
N ASN A 47 8.79 1.74 4.63
CA ASN A 47 9.70 0.74 5.20
C ASN A 47 10.06 -0.35 4.19
N ASN A 48 9.12 -0.71 3.31
CA ASN A 48 9.30 -1.77 2.32
C ASN A 48 9.97 -1.30 1.02
N PHE A 49 9.83 -0.04 0.61
CA PHE A 49 10.39 0.46 -0.66
C PHE A 49 11.89 0.25 -0.81
N LYS A 50 12.64 0.24 0.30
CA LYS A 50 14.08 -0.08 0.28
C LYS A 50 14.37 -1.48 -0.28
N ASN A 51 13.43 -2.41 -0.13
CA ASN A 51 13.53 -3.79 -0.58
C ASN A 51 12.79 -4.02 -1.92
N TRP A 52 12.02 -3.04 -2.41
CA TRP A 52 11.22 -3.14 -3.63
C TRP A 52 11.91 -2.37 -4.74
N THR A 53 12.95 -2.97 -5.34
CA THR A 53 13.57 -2.42 -6.55
C THR A 53 13.49 -3.43 -7.69
N SER A 54 13.01 -2.95 -8.84
CA SER A 54 12.98 -3.70 -10.09
C SER A 54 14.22 -3.44 -10.95
N ARG A 55 15.18 -2.64 -10.48
CA ARG A 55 16.28 -2.06 -11.29
C ARG A 55 15.81 -1.21 -12.47
N ASN A 56 14.54 -0.82 -12.49
CA ASN A 56 13.97 0.10 -13.48
C ASN A 56 13.40 1.30 -12.73
N LYS A 57 14.03 2.46 -12.93
CA LYS A 57 13.70 3.68 -12.21
C LYS A 57 12.22 4.10 -12.38
N ILE A 58 11.65 3.92 -13.58
CA ILE A 58 10.26 4.29 -13.86
C ILE A 58 9.29 3.41 -13.06
N ILE A 59 9.58 2.10 -12.97
CA ILE A 59 8.78 1.16 -12.19
C ILE A 59 8.93 1.45 -10.69
N ASP A 60 10.16 1.69 -10.23
CA ASP A 60 10.44 2.00 -8.82
C ASP A 60 9.74 3.31 -8.39
N GLU A 61 9.73 4.35 -9.23
CA GLU A 61 8.98 5.60 -9.00
C GLU A 61 7.46 5.35 -8.97
N PHE A 62 6.94 4.52 -9.88
CA PHE A 62 5.53 4.14 -9.88
C PHE A 62 5.14 3.40 -8.60
N ILE A 63 6.00 2.51 -8.09
CA ILE A 63 5.79 1.84 -6.80
C ILE A 63 5.80 2.83 -5.64
N GLN A 64 6.67 3.85 -5.67
CA GLN A 64 6.71 4.87 -4.62
C GLN A 64 5.43 5.74 -4.57
N SER A 65 4.67 5.84 -5.67
CA SER A 65 3.39 6.55 -5.70
C SER A 65 2.34 5.99 -4.73
N GLN A 66 2.53 4.74 -4.26
CA GLN A 66 1.62 4.04 -3.34
C GLN A 66 1.47 4.74 -1.97
N LEU A 67 2.34 5.68 -1.61
CA LEU A 67 2.16 6.56 -0.45
C LEU A 67 0.84 7.34 -0.48
N ASN A 68 0.28 7.53 -1.68
CA ASN A 68 -0.96 8.24 -1.87
C ASN A 68 -2.20 7.35 -1.97
N ALA A 69 -2.04 6.02 -1.86
CA ALA A 69 -3.15 5.08 -1.93
C ALA A 69 -4.23 5.41 -0.88
N ILE A 70 -5.46 5.57 -1.37
CA ILE A 70 -6.63 5.92 -0.55
C ILE A 70 -7.51 4.71 -0.21
N HIS A 71 -7.24 3.56 -0.83
CA HIS A 71 -8.04 2.35 -0.67
C HIS A 71 -7.17 1.09 -0.83
N PRO A 72 -7.46 0.00 -0.09
CA PRO A 72 -6.89 -1.33 -0.27
C PRO A 72 -6.69 -1.76 -1.72
N THR A 73 -7.75 -1.64 -2.53
CA THR A 73 -7.78 -2.07 -3.94
C THR A 73 -6.96 -1.20 -4.89
N LYS A 74 -6.48 -0.05 -4.42
CA LYS A 74 -5.58 0.84 -5.15
C LYS A 74 -4.13 0.69 -4.71
N CYS A 75 -3.87 -0.19 -3.74
CA CYS A 75 -2.54 -0.53 -3.30
C CYS A 75 -1.91 -1.59 -4.22
N LEU A 76 -0.63 -1.42 -4.54
CA LEU A 76 0.20 -2.44 -5.15
C LEU A 76 0.90 -3.25 -4.06
N GLU A 77 0.93 -4.56 -4.25
CA GLU A 77 1.69 -5.48 -3.43
C GLU A 77 2.89 -5.98 -4.23
N TRP A 78 4.09 -5.74 -3.72
CA TRP A 78 5.30 -6.33 -4.28
C TRP A 78 5.52 -7.72 -3.70
N ILE A 79 5.58 -8.72 -4.57
CA ILE A 79 5.73 -10.13 -4.21
C ILE A 79 7.14 -10.57 -4.61
N PRO A 80 8.06 -10.80 -3.66
CA PRO A 80 9.37 -11.36 -3.95
C PRO A 80 9.24 -12.72 -4.65
N PHE A 81 10.15 -12.99 -5.58
CA PHE A 81 10.09 -14.21 -6.40
C PHE A 81 10.14 -15.48 -5.53
N GLU A 82 10.83 -15.42 -4.40
CA GLU A 82 11.03 -16.50 -3.44
C GLU A 82 9.73 -16.91 -2.73
N LYS A 83 8.68 -16.08 -2.80
CA LYS A 83 7.35 -16.39 -2.25
C LYS A 83 6.51 -17.30 -3.15
N PHE A 84 6.93 -17.50 -4.40
CA PHE A 84 6.25 -18.39 -5.32
C PHE A 84 6.73 -19.84 -5.13
N ARG A 85 5.79 -20.79 -5.20
CA ARG A 85 6.03 -22.23 -5.13
C ARG A 85 5.56 -22.94 -6.39
N ASN A 86 6.00 -24.19 -6.56
CA ASN A 86 5.59 -25.05 -7.69
C ASN A 86 5.81 -24.37 -9.05
N ILE A 87 6.93 -23.65 -9.19
CA ILE A 87 7.24 -22.88 -10.39
C ILE A 87 7.48 -23.85 -11.54
N SER A 88 6.63 -23.78 -12.56
CA SER A 88 6.64 -24.69 -13.70
C SER A 88 6.69 -23.89 -15.00
N TYR A 89 7.66 -24.20 -15.85
CA TYR A 89 7.77 -23.60 -17.18
C TYR A 89 6.57 -24.01 -18.05
N ILE A 90 5.96 -23.04 -18.72
CA ILE A 90 4.85 -23.27 -19.65
C ILE A 90 5.37 -23.27 -21.08
N VAL A 91 5.89 -22.14 -21.52
CA VAL A 91 6.34 -21.93 -22.90
C VAL A 91 7.29 -20.75 -22.96
N GLY A 92 8.13 -20.72 -23.98
CA GLY A 92 9.10 -19.67 -24.21
C GLY A 92 9.20 -19.40 -25.70
N SER A 93 9.37 -18.14 -26.03
CA SER A 93 9.72 -17.64 -27.35
C SER A 93 11.13 -17.05 -27.30
N GLY A 94 11.69 -16.65 -28.43
CA GLY A 94 13.05 -16.08 -28.52
C GLY A 94 13.32 -14.89 -27.59
N PHE A 95 12.27 -14.21 -27.10
CA PHE A 95 12.39 -13.01 -26.26
C PHE A 95 11.73 -13.14 -24.88
N SER A 96 11.04 -14.24 -24.57
CA SER A 96 10.32 -14.36 -23.29
C SER A 96 10.14 -15.81 -22.84
N LYS A 97 10.07 -16.00 -21.53
CA LYS A 97 9.75 -17.28 -20.90
C LYS A 97 8.54 -17.09 -19.99
N ILE A 98 7.55 -17.95 -20.13
CA ILE A 98 6.31 -17.95 -19.35
C ILE A 98 6.39 -19.09 -18.35
N TYR A 99 6.08 -18.76 -17.10
CA TYR A 99 6.05 -19.70 -15.97
C TYR A 99 4.69 -19.62 -15.30
N SER A 100 4.24 -20.75 -14.77
CA SER A 100 3.15 -20.83 -13.79
C SER A 100 3.74 -21.00 -12.39
N ALA A 101 3.06 -20.49 -11.37
CA ALA A 101 3.44 -20.67 -9.99
C ALA A 101 2.22 -20.57 -9.06
N VAL A 102 2.37 -21.13 -7.86
CA VAL A 102 1.43 -20.97 -6.76
C VAL A 102 1.94 -19.88 -5.83
N TRP A 103 1.06 -18.97 -5.41
CA TRP A 103 1.33 -18.00 -4.35
C TRP A 103 0.52 -18.40 -3.10
N PRO A 104 1.11 -19.13 -2.14
CA PRO A 104 0.36 -19.69 -1.01
C PRO A 104 -0.14 -18.64 -0.03
N GLU A 105 0.60 -17.53 0.11
CA GLU A 105 0.25 -16.45 1.05
C GLU A 105 -0.98 -15.67 0.59
N GLY A 106 -1.24 -15.63 -0.73
CA GLY A 106 -2.32 -14.85 -1.31
C GLY A 106 -2.18 -13.35 -1.07
N HIS A 107 -3.15 -12.58 -1.56
CA HIS A 107 -3.14 -11.12 -1.41
C HIS A 107 -3.29 -10.68 0.05
N ILE A 108 -2.66 -9.56 0.40
CA ILE A 108 -2.88 -8.89 1.70
C ILE A 108 -4.38 -8.67 1.91
N LYS A 109 -4.90 -9.23 3.00
CA LYS A 109 -6.23 -8.93 3.52
C LYS A 109 -6.09 -7.78 4.52
N HIS A 110 -6.90 -6.73 4.32
CA HIS A 110 -6.90 -5.51 5.13
C HIS A 110 -7.88 -5.63 6.28
#